data_AF-A0A240UJ55-F1
#
_entry.id   AF-A0A240UJ55-F1
#
_cell.length_a   1.000
_cell.length_b   1.000
_cell.length_c   1.000
_cell.angle_alpha   90.00
_cell.angle_beta   90.00
_cell.angle_gamma   90.00
#
_symmetry.space_group_name_H-M   'P 1'
#
loop_
_entity.id
_entity.type
_entity.pdbx_description
1 polymer ?
#
loop_
_entity_poly.entity_id
_entity_poly.type
_entity_poly.pdbx_seq_one_letter_code
_entity_poly.pdbx_strand_id
1 'polypeptide(L)'
;MDRWTENEFQRVARTTRISTRTLDACKDVLVDGMSNMAAAAKHKMFAPQISRAVTTLREKQAEQMKFASIRKESDEMMQYIASEVARHLFGQEFETTLAQPGCSYEGPVVVQSKGYLVQKVGRGGVLHNVAAFDNLPQLQQTLRIDYDAKGNLTGIAQVNPQEKSAKDLGR
;
A
#
# COMPACT_ATOMS: atom_id res chain seq x y z
N MET A 1 30.23 1.91 -0.31
CA MET A 1 29.17 2.74 -0.92
C MET A 1 28.10 1.79 -1.42
N ASP A 2 26.87 1.94 -0.97
CA ASP A 2 25.79 1.04 -1.38
C ASP A 2 25.46 1.26 -2.85
N ARG A 3 25.60 0.18 -3.63
CA ARG A 3 25.32 0.12 -5.06
C ARG A 3 23.82 -0.01 -5.26
N TRP A 4 23.25 0.81 -6.12
CA TRP A 4 21.82 0.77 -6.44
C TRP A 4 21.54 -0.25 -7.53
N THR A 5 20.34 -0.82 -7.52
CA THR A 5 19.82 -1.53 -8.69
C THR A 5 19.36 -0.54 -9.77
N GLU A 6 19.30 -1.01 -11.01
CA GLU A 6 18.79 -0.21 -12.13
C GLU A 6 17.37 0.31 -11.88
N ASN A 7 16.51 -0.53 -11.31
CA ASN A 7 15.12 -0.18 -11.01
C ASN A 7 15.03 0.91 -9.93
N GLU A 8 15.87 0.86 -8.90
CA GLU A 8 15.93 1.89 -7.87
C GLU A 8 16.41 3.22 -8.46
N PHE A 9 17.46 3.19 -9.27
CA PHE A 9 17.98 4.37 -9.95
C PHE A 9 16.91 5.02 -10.83
N GLN A 10 16.23 4.24 -11.68
CA GLN A 10 15.19 4.77 -12.55
C GLN A 10 14.02 5.38 -11.76
N ARG A 11 13.59 4.73 -10.67
CA ARG A 11 12.51 5.23 -9.82
C ARG A 11 12.85 6.60 -9.22
N VAL A 12 14.06 6.75 -8.69
CA VAL A 12 14.49 8.02 -8.09
C VAL A 12 14.72 9.08 -9.17
N ALA A 13 15.41 8.73 -10.26
CA ALA A 13 15.75 9.63 -11.36
C ALA A 13 14.51 10.33 -11.95
N ARG A 14 13.40 9.58 -12.14
CA ARG A 14 12.11 10.10 -12.64
C ARG A 14 11.50 11.22 -11.77
N THR A 15 11.90 11.30 -10.50
CA THR A 15 11.40 12.32 -9.57
C THR A 15 12.30 13.54 -9.46
N THR A 16 13.37 13.61 -10.26
CA THR A 16 14.33 14.72 -10.28
C THR A 16 14.26 15.53 -11.57
N ARG A 17 14.79 16.75 -11.55
CA ARG A 17 14.95 17.60 -12.74
C ARG A 17 16.35 17.50 -13.36
N ILE A 18 17.09 16.45 -13.05
CA ILE A 18 18.45 16.24 -13.53
C ILE A 18 18.40 15.86 -15.02
N SER A 19 19.30 16.43 -15.83
CA SER A 19 19.34 16.14 -17.27
C SER A 19 19.74 14.70 -17.55
N THR A 20 19.25 14.13 -18.66
CA THR A 20 19.52 12.74 -19.07
C THR A 20 21.02 12.43 -19.12
N ARG A 21 21.82 13.31 -19.73
CA ARG A 21 23.29 13.17 -19.78
C ARG A 21 23.93 13.09 -18.38
N THR A 22 23.41 13.86 -17.43
CA THR A 22 23.91 13.82 -16.05
C THR A 22 23.44 12.56 -15.33
N LEU A 23 22.20 12.11 -15.60
CA LEU A 23 21.67 10.85 -15.07
C LEU A 23 22.48 9.65 -15.58
N ASP A 24 22.85 9.61 -16.86
CA ASP A 24 23.68 8.53 -17.41
C ASP A 24 25.05 8.45 -16.71
N ALA A 25 25.66 9.60 -16.43
CA ALA A 25 26.90 9.67 -15.66
C ALA A 25 26.70 9.24 -14.19
N CYS A 26 25.58 9.62 -13.57
CA CYS A 26 25.24 9.19 -12.21
C CYS A 26 24.90 7.70 -12.14
N LYS A 27 24.31 7.13 -13.20
CA LYS A 27 24.02 5.70 -13.33
C LYS A 27 25.31 4.89 -13.32
N ASP A 28 26.30 5.30 -14.09
CA ASP A 28 27.60 4.62 -14.07
C ASP A 28 28.24 4.62 -12.67
N VAL A 29 28.00 5.67 -11.86
CA VAL A 29 28.51 5.75 -10.48
C VAL A 29 27.69 4.91 -9.51
N LEU A 30 26.37 5.08 -9.50
CA LEU A 30 25.46 4.50 -8.51
C LEU A 30 25.10 3.04 -8.81
N VAL A 31 25.00 2.67 -10.08
CA VAL A 31 24.60 1.34 -10.55
C VAL A 31 25.82 0.54 -11.02
N ASP A 32 26.76 1.14 -11.75
CA ASP A 32 27.93 0.40 -12.26
C ASP A 32 29.15 0.44 -11.32
N GLY A 33 29.10 1.27 -10.27
CA GLY A 33 30.15 1.36 -9.26
C GLY A 33 31.41 2.11 -9.74
N MET A 34 31.31 2.89 -10.82
CA MET A 34 32.42 3.71 -11.28
C MET A 34 32.73 4.86 -10.30
N SER A 35 33.99 5.31 -10.28
CA SER A 35 34.34 6.53 -9.56
C SER A 35 33.79 7.78 -10.25
N ASN A 36 33.52 8.85 -9.49
CA ASN A 36 33.09 10.13 -10.05
C ASN A 36 34.05 10.68 -11.11
N MET A 37 35.35 10.45 -10.95
CA MET A 37 36.39 10.86 -11.91
C MET A 37 36.32 10.06 -13.21
N ALA A 38 36.11 8.75 -13.13
CA ALA A 38 35.97 7.90 -14.31
C ALA A 38 34.69 8.23 -15.10
N ALA A 39 33.56 8.45 -14.39
CA ALA A 39 32.31 8.87 -15.01
C ALA A 39 32.42 10.26 -15.65
N ALA A 40 33.10 11.20 -14.99
CA ALA A 40 33.39 12.53 -15.51
C ALA A 40 34.17 12.48 -16.84
N ALA A 41 35.22 11.65 -16.89
CA ALA A 41 36.01 11.46 -18.10
C ALA A 41 35.18 10.86 -19.24
N LYS A 42 34.42 9.78 -18.97
CA LYS A 42 33.57 9.09 -19.96
C LYS A 42 32.51 10.01 -20.55
N HIS A 43 31.82 10.78 -19.71
CA HIS A 43 30.71 11.65 -20.13
C HIS A 43 31.15 13.07 -20.52
N LYS A 44 32.45 13.37 -20.49
CA LYS A 44 33.02 14.71 -20.73
C LYS A 44 32.36 15.77 -19.85
N MET A 45 32.28 15.49 -18.55
CA MET A 45 31.64 16.34 -17.53
C MET A 45 32.62 16.67 -16.40
N PHE A 46 32.31 17.69 -15.61
CA PHE A 46 33.09 17.99 -14.41
C PHE A 46 32.70 17.06 -13.26
N ALA A 47 33.68 16.42 -12.61
CA ALA A 47 33.43 15.52 -11.47
C ALA A 47 32.61 16.16 -10.33
N PRO A 48 32.77 17.47 -9.98
CA PRO A 48 31.91 18.13 -9.00
C PRO A 48 30.43 18.23 -9.42
N GLN A 49 30.12 18.25 -10.71
CA GLN A 49 28.74 18.24 -11.20
C GLN A 49 28.09 16.87 -10.97
N ILE A 50 28.82 15.78 -11.27
CA ILE A 50 28.36 14.41 -11.02
C ILE A 50 28.21 14.18 -9.51
N SER A 51 29.18 14.61 -8.71
CA SER A 51 29.14 14.49 -7.24
C SER A 51 27.88 15.14 -6.66
N ARG A 52 27.57 16.38 -7.05
CA ARG A 52 26.34 17.07 -6.61
C ARG A 52 25.08 16.34 -7.04
N ALA A 53 25.01 15.88 -8.29
CA ALA A 53 23.85 15.14 -8.80
C ALA A 53 23.65 13.80 -8.07
N VAL A 54 24.73 13.08 -7.75
CA VAL A 54 24.72 11.86 -6.94
C VAL A 54 24.18 12.14 -5.54
N THR A 55 24.63 13.22 -4.88
CA THR A 55 24.11 13.62 -3.57
C THR A 55 22.61 13.91 -3.64
N THR A 56 22.15 14.69 -4.62
CA THR A 56 20.72 14.98 -4.81
C THR A 56 19.88 13.71 -5.02
N LEU A 57 20.38 12.74 -5.80
CA LEU A 57 19.69 11.47 -5.98
C LEU A 57 19.57 10.69 -4.66
N ARG A 58 20.64 10.64 -3.85
CA ARG A 58 20.61 9.98 -2.54
C ARG A 58 19.67 10.65 -1.54
N GLU A 59 19.64 11.97 -1.52
CA GLU A 59 18.68 12.73 -0.71
C GLU A 59 17.25 12.41 -1.13
N LYS A 60 16.97 12.37 -2.44
CA LYS A 60 15.66 12.00 -2.97
C LYS A 60 15.27 10.55 -2.64
N GLN A 61 16.21 9.62 -2.69
CA GLN A 61 15.97 8.24 -2.25
C GLN A 61 15.60 8.20 -0.76
N ALA A 62 16.34 8.92 0.08
CA ALA A 62 16.08 8.99 1.52
C ALA A 62 14.72 9.62 1.84
N GLU A 63 14.33 10.69 1.12
CA GLU A 63 12.99 11.28 1.21
C GLU A 63 11.90 10.26 0.85
N GLN A 64 12.04 9.56 -0.29
CA GLN A 64 11.06 8.55 -0.71
C GLN A 64 10.90 7.42 0.32
N MET A 65 12.01 6.95 0.91
CA MET A 65 11.99 5.93 1.96
C MET A 65 11.29 6.43 3.23
N LYS A 66 11.56 7.68 3.65
CA LYS A 66 10.89 8.30 4.81
C LYS A 66 9.38 8.46 4.59
N PHE A 67 8.95 8.89 3.41
CA PHE A 67 7.52 8.98 3.11
C PHE A 67 6.84 7.61 3.08
N ALA A 68 7.53 6.58 2.58
CA ALA A 68 7.01 5.22 2.59
C ALA A 68 6.87 4.66 4.03
N SER A 69 7.85 4.90 4.90
CA SER A 69 7.77 4.47 6.31
C SER A 69 6.66 5.19 7.07
N ILE A 70 6.55 6.52 6.93
CA ILE A 70 5.48 7.31 7.57
C ILE A 70 4.09 6.85 7.10
N ARG A 71 3.93 6.55 5.81
CA ARG A 71 2.66 6.01 5.28
C ARG A 71 2.33 4.65 5.89
N LYS A 72 3.32 3.77 6.03
CA LYS A 72 3.13 2.45 6.63
C LYS A 72 2.71 2.57 8.10
N GLU A 73 3.41 3.38 8.89
CA GLU A 73 3.07 3.63 10.30
C GLU A 73 1.67 4.23 10.46
N SER A 74 1.32 5.18 9.60
CA SER A 74 -0.03 5.77 9.59
C SER A 74 -1.11 4.75 9.23
N ASP A 75 -0.85 3.83 8.31
CA ASP A 75 -1.80 2.80 7.91
C ASP A 75 -2.01 1.77 9.04
N GLU A 76 -0.92 1.30 9.65
CA GLU A 76 -0.95 0.39 10.80
C GLU A 76 -1.72 1.00 11.99
N MET A 77 -1.54 2.31 12.25
CA MET A 77 -2.31 3.03 13.26
C MET A 77 -3.81 3.06 12.95
N MET A 78 -4.19 3.28 11.68
CA MET A 78 -5.61 3.29 11.28
C MET A 78 -6.25 1.91 11.38
N GLN A 79 -5.51 0.84 11.06
CA GLN A 79 -5.93 -0.54 11.27
C GLN A 79 -6.16 -0.80 12.76
N TYR A 80 -5.18 -0.46 13.60
CA TYR A 80 -5.26 -0.61 15.05
C TYR A 80 -6.51 0.07 15.65
N ILE A 81 -6.77 1.33 15.27
CA ILE A 81 -7.95 2.06 15.74
C ILE A 81 -9.24 1.33 15.36
N ALA A 82 -9.36 0.86 14.12
CA ALA A 82 -10.55 0.13 13.67
C ALA A 82 -10.73 -1.20 14.43
N SER A 83 -9.63 -1.93 14.67
CA SER A 83 -9.60 -3.15 15.48
C SER A 83 -10.01 -2.92 16.93
N GLU A 84 -9.48 -1.88 17.58
CA GLU A 84 -9.81 -1.56 18.97
C GLU A 84 -11.28 -1.18 19.14
N VAL A 85 -11.83 -0.39 18.21
CA VAL A 85 -13.26 -0.06 18.22
C VAL A 85 -14.10 -1.34 18.05
N ALA A 86 -13.71 -2.25 17.17
CA ALA A 86 -14.41 -3.52 17.02
C ALA A 86 -14.34 -4.39 18.28
N ARG A 87 -13.17 -4.48 18.95
CA ARG A 87 -13.03 -5.17 20.24
C ARG A 87 -13.89 -4.54 21.33
N HIS A 88 -13.99 -3.22 21.35
CA HIS A 88 -14.84 -2.54 22.33
C HIS A 88 -16.33 -2.87 22.13
N LEU A 89 -16.77 -3.06 20.88
CA LEU A 89 -18.16 -3.38 20.54
C LEU A 89 -18.51 -4.87 20.74
N PHE A 90 -17.58 -5.79 20.44
CA PHE A 90 -17.86 -7.23 20.38
C PHE A 90 -17.13 -8.08 21.42
N GLY A 91 -16.28 -7.47 22.25
CA GLY A 91 -15.52 -8.13 23.31
C GLY A 91 -14.02 -8.26 22.99
N GLN A 92 -13.21 -8.49 24.02
CA GLN A 92 -11.74 -8.54 23.90
C GLN A 92 -11.24 -9.68 23.00
N GLU A 93 -12.00 -10.78 22.90
CA GLU A 93 -11.70 -11.92 22.03
C GLU A 93 -12.04 -11.66 20.55
N PHE A 94 -12.60 -10.50 20.22
CA PHE A 94 -12.95 -10.16 18.84
C PHE A 94 -11.71 -9.79 18.04
N GLU A 95 -11.11 -10.79 17.40
CA GLU A 95 -9.96 -10.60 16.53
C GLU A 95 -10.37 -10.05 15.16
N THR A 96 -9.51 -9.20 14.60
CA THR A 96 -9.69 -8.63 13.28
C THR A 96 -8.48 -8.92 12.41
N THR A 97 -8.71 -9.25 11.15
CA THR A 97 -7.65 -9.55 10.18
C THR A 97 -7.84 -8.74 8.91
N LEU A 98 -6.79 -8.47 8.16
CA LEU A 98 -6.91 -7.80 6.86
C LEU A 98 -7.58 -8.72 5.84
N ALA A 99 -8.40 -8.13 4.97
CA ALA A 99 -8.93 -8.83 3.80
C ALA A 99 -7.79 -9.42 2.96
N GLN A 100 -7.91 -10.69 2.59
CA GLN A 100 -6.90 -11.42 1.83
C GLN A 100 -7.24 -11.44 0.33
N PRO A 101 -6.22 -11.42 -0.55
CA PRO A 101 -6.41 -11.60 -1.98
C PRO A 101 -7.13 -12.91 -2.33
N GLY A 102 -8.05 -12.85 -3.29
CA GLY A 102 -8.81 -14.00 -3.79
C GLY A 102 -9.93 -14.48 -2.86
N CYS A 103 -10.16 -13.78 -1.74
CA CYS A 103 -11.19 -14.14 -0.77
C CYS A 103 -12.47 -13.30 -0.94
N SER A 104 -13.57 -13.87 -0.47
CA SER A 104 -14.88 -13.23 -0.41
C SER A 104 -15.37 -13.25 1.04
N TYR A 105 -15.88 -12.12 1.50
CA TYR A 105 -16.30 -11.95 2.89
C TYR A 105 -17.76 -11.51 2.95
N GLU A 106 -18.56 -12.21 3.75
CA GLU A 106 -19.99 -11.91 3.92
C GLU A 106 -20.31 -11.61 5.38
N GLY A 107 -21.07 -10.55 5.62
CA GLY A 107 -21.49 -10.13 6.95
C GLY A 107 -21.77 -8.64 7.05
N PRO A 108 -22.25 -8.19 8.22
CA PRO A 108 -22.55 -6.78 8.45
C PRO A 108 -21.28 -5.95 8.60
N VAL A 109 -21.29 -4.73 8.07
CA VAL A 109 -20.29 -3.71 8.40
C VAL A 109 -20.57 -3.20 9.81
N VAL A 110 -19.61 -3.32 10.72
CA VAL A 110 -19.82 -3.03 12.14
C VAL A 110 -19.01 -1.85 12.66
N VAL A 111 -17.90 -1.51 11.99
CA VAL A 111 -17.09 -0.33 12.28
C VAL A 111 -16.73 0.35 10.98
N GLN A 112 -16.72 1.68 11.00
CA GLN A 112 -16.24 2.51 9.91
C GLN A 112 -15.34 3.60 10.51
N SER A 113 -14.05 3.54 10.21
CA SER A 113 -13.06 4.55 10.59
C SER A 113 -12.57 5.29 9.34
N LYS A 114 -11.72 6.30 9.54
CA LYS A 114 -11.20 7.15 8.45
C LYS A 114 -10.39 6.38 7.39
N GLY A 115 -9.82 5.22 7.74
CA GLY A 115 -8.98 4.42 6.84
C GLY A 115 -9.47 2.99 6.60
N TYR A 116 -10.23 2.43 7.54
CA TYR A 116 -10.67 1.03 7.48
C TYR A 116 -12.12 0.88 7.89
N LEU A 117 -12.81 -0.06 7.24
CA LEU A 117 -14.07 -0.61 7.72
C LEU A 117 -13.85 -2.01 8.27
N VAL A 118 -14.64 -2.39 9.27
CA VAL A 118 -14.65 -3.76 9.82
C VAL A 118 -15.95 -4.42 9.43
N GLN A 119 -15.86 -5.53 8.71
CA GLN A 119 -16.97 -6.43 8.44
C GLN A 119 -16.93 -7.58 9.44
N LYS A 120 -18.03 -7.86 10.14
CA LYS A 120 -18.09 -9.01 11.04
C LYS A 120 -18.29 -10.29 10.23
N VAL A 121 -17.33 -11.21 10.28
CA VAL A 121 -17.36 -12.49 9.56
C VAL A 121 -17.19 -13.62 10.58
N GLY A 122 -18.28 -14.36 10.83
CA GLY A 122 -18.31 -15.40 11.86
C GLY A 122 -18.06 -14.82 13.27
N ARG A 123 -17.00 -15.30 13.92
CA ARG A 123 -16.61 -14.88 15.29
C ARG A 123 -15.65 -13.68 15.33
N GLY A 124 -15.08 -13.29 14.19
CA GLY A 124 -14.11 -12.20 14.10
C GLY A 124 -14.54 -11.11 13.12
N GLY A 125 -13.61 -10.21 12.82
CA GLY A 125 -13.77 -9.12 11.87
C GLY A 125 -12.74 -9.15 10.74
N VAL A 126 -13.13 -8.61 9.60
CA VAL A 126 -12.24 -8.39 8.45
C VAL A 126 -12.13 -6.89 8.21
N LEU A 127 -10.90 -6.41 8.13
CA LEU A 127 -10.53 -5.03 7.86
C LEU A 127 -10.44 -4.83 6.35
N HIS A 128 -11.16 -3.84 5.84
CA HIS A 128 -11.09 -3.44 4.43
C HIS A 128 -10.67 -1.97 4.33
N ASN A 129 -9.70 -1.70 3.46
CA ASN A 129 -9.21 -0.34 3.24
C ASN A 129 -10.30 0.48 2.52
N VAL A 130 -10.76 1.55 3.14
CA VAL A 130 -11.86 2.39 2.63
C VAL A 130 -11.50 3.08 1.30
N ALA A 131 -10.21 3.27 1.00
CA ALA A 131 -9.76 3.88 -0.24
C ALA A 131 -10.03 3.00 -1.48
N ALA A 132 -10.33 1.71 -1.29
CA ALA A 132 -10.71 0.80 -2.37
C ALA A 132 -12.19 0.92 -2.78
N PHE A 133 -13.00 1.70 -2.05
CA PHE A 133 -14.45 1.78 -2.23
C PHE A 133 -14.83 3.09 -2.91
N ASP A 134 -15.60 3.02 -4.00
CA ASP A 134 -16.15 4.21 -4.66
C ASP A 134 -17.20 4.92 -3.79
N ASN A 135 -18.04 4.13 -3.11
CA ASN A 135 -19.00 4.60 -2.13
C ASN A 135 -18.84 3.79 -0.85
N LEU A 136 -18.76 4.49 0.29
CA LEU A 136 -18.62 3.82 1.58
C LEU A 136 -19.95 3.16 1.97
N PRO A 137 -19.95 1.87 2.33
CA PRO A 137 -21.15 1.21 2.79
C PRO A 137 -21.61 1.75 4.15
N GLN A 138 -22.91 1.64 4.42
CA GLN A 138 -23.47 2.07 5.70
C GLN A 138 -23.20 1.04 6.81
N LEU A 139 -23.07 1.51 8.05
CA LEU A 139 -23.01 0.63 9.21
C LEU A 139 -24.25 -0.25 9.30
N GLN A 140 -24.07 -1.47 9.80
CA GLN A 140 -25.06 -2.55 9.92
C GLN A 140 -25.60 -3.11 8.60
N GLN A 141 -25.14 -2.60 7.45
CA GLN A 141 -25.49 -3.19 6.16
C GLN A 141 -24.77 -4.54 5.99
N THR A 142 -25.52 -5.61 5.74
CA THR A 142 -24.97 -6.92 5.39
C THR A 142 -24.57 -6.93 3.93
N LEU A 143 -23.27 -7.15 3.69
CA LEU A 143 -22.67 -7.12 2.36
C LEU A 143 -21.89 -8.39 2.12
N ARG A 144 -21.66 -8.67 0.85
CA ARG A 144 -20.61 -9.54 0.34
C ARG A 144 -19.57 -8.65 -0.35
N ILE A 145 -18.31 -8.81 0.03
CA ILE A 145 -17.18 -8.07 -0.51
C ILE A 145 -16.21 -9.08 -1.12
N ASP A 146 -15.93 -8.95 -2.42
CA ASP A 146 -15.12 -9.89 -3.20
C ASP A 146 -13.79 -9.26 -3.65
N TYR A 147 -12.69 -10.00 -3.53
CA TYR A 147 -11.34 -9.58 -3.93
C TYR A 147 -10.74 -10.47 -5.02
N ASP A 148 -10.02 -9.89 -5.99
CA ASP A 148 -9.25 -10.66 -6.96
C ASP A 148 -7.97 -11.26 -6.34
N ALA A 149 -7.28 -12.12 -7.08
CA ALA A 149 -6.02 -12.74 -6.67
C ALA A 149 -4.87 -11.74 -6.39
N LYS A 150 -5.03 -10.46 -6.77
CA LYS A 150 -4.08 -9.38 -6.50
C LYS A 150 -4.49 -8.53 -5.29
N GLY A 151 -5.66 -8.78 -4.69
CA GLY A 151 -6.19 -8.04 -3.54
C GLY A 151 -6.98 -6.79 -3.93
N ASN A 152 -7.32 -6.61 -5.20
CA ASN A 152 -8.19 -5.51 -5.62
C ASN A 152 -9.65 -5.86 -5.33
N LEU A 153 -10.41 -4.85 -4.91
CA LEU A 153 -11.85 -4.98 -4.78
C LEU A 153 -12.47 -5.25 -6.16
N THR A 154 -13.25 -6.33 -6.27
CA THR A 154 -13.91 -6.75 -7.53
C THR A 154 -15.42 -6.62 -7.48
N GLY A 155 -16.01 -6.68 -6.30
CA GLY A 155 -17.46 -6.64 -6.16
C GLY A 155 -17.89 -6.32 -4.74
N ILE A 156 -18.99 -5.57 -4.64
CA ILE A 156 -19.76 -5.38 -3.42
C ILE A 156 -21.20 -5.70 -3.77
N ALA A 157 -21.81 -6.65 -3.06
CA ALA A 157 -23.21 -6.98 -3.20
C ALA A 157 -23.92 -6.88 -1.86
N GLN A 158 -25.07 -6.20 -1.81
CA GLN A 158 -25.91 -6.22 -0.62
C GLN A 158 -26.58 -7.60 -0.48
N VAL A 159 -26.46 -8.20 0.71
CA VAL A 159 -27.07 -9.49 1.00
C VAL A 159 -28.32 -9.27 1.82
N ASN A 160 -29.48 -9.53 1.22
CA ASN A 160 -30.73 -9.53 1.95
C ASN A 160 -30.86 -10.83 2.77
N PRO A 161 -31.04 -10.75 4.10
CA PRO A 161 -31.16 -11.94 4.95
C PRO A 161 -32.36 -12.84 4.59
N GLN A 162 -33.37 -12.30 3.90
CA GLN A 162 -34.62 -13.00 3.60
C GLN A 162 -34.48 -14.09 2.51
N GLU A 163 -33.42 -14.12 1.72
CA GLU A 163 -33.27 -15.11 0.64
C GLU A 163 -32.65 -16.45 1.07
N LYS A 164 -32.07 -16.54 2.28
CA LYS A 164 -31.41 -17.79 2.75
C LYS A 164 -32.37 -18.85 3.28
N SER A 165 -33.60 -18.50 3.70
CA SER A 165 -34.55 -19.49 4.26
C SER A 165 -35.30 -20.35 3.22
N ALA A 166 -35.23 -20.04 1.93
CA ALA A 166 -36.00 -20.77 0.91
C ALA A 166 -35.28 -22.00 0.32
N LYS A 167 -33.98 -22.19 0.58
CA LYS A 167 -33.20 -23.30 -0.01
C LYS A 167 -32.90 -24.46 0.94
N ASP A 168 -33.09 -24.31 2.25
CA ASP A 168 -32.73 -25.35 3.26
C ASP A 168 -33.93 -26.14 3.83
N LEU A 169 -35.16 -25.92 3.35
CA LEU A 169 -36.36 -26.69 3.74
C LEU A 169 -36.87 -27.64 2.64
N GLY A 170 -36.06 -27.86 1.60
CA GLY A 170 -36.40 -28.72 0.46
C GLY A 170 -35.50 -29.95 0.37
N ARG A 171 -35.39 -30.75 1.43
CA ARG A 171 -34.97 -32.16 1.38
C ARG A 171 -35.65 -32.98 2.47
#